data_AF-A0A090WNW3-F1
#
_entry.id   AF-A0A090WNW3-F1
#
_cell.length_a   1.000
_cell.length_b   1.000
_cell.length_c   1.000
_cell.angle_alpha   90.00
_cell.angle_beta   90.00
_cell.angle_gamma   90.00
#
_symmetry.space_group_name_H-M   'P 1'
#
loop_
_entity.id
_entity.type
_entity.pdbx_description
1 polymer ?
#
loop_
_entity_poly.entity_id
_entity_poly.type
_entity_poly.pdbx_seq_one_letter_code
_entity_poly.pdbx_strand_id
1 'polypeptide(L)'
;MKGKIIFQEKQRFTQWWLWLIIIGSVVVIMFQFNWDEDLVGQLTIDKVMPSVIIGFILVLFLSLRLTTTITDDEITVRYIPFIKKVFKWSELSEAQVIDYGFVGGWGIRLWTNYGTVYNVTGSKGLHIKMADRQYVIGTQKEKELQSSIAHLL
;
A
#
# COMPACT_ATOMS: atom_id res chain seq x y z
N MET A 1 17.80 -14.10 -16.55
CA MET A 1 17.97 -14.51 -15.13
C MET A 1 17.58 -13.31 -14.28
N LYS A 2 16.80 -13.47 -13.20
CA LYS A 2 16.48 -12.32 -12.33
C LYS A 2 17.79 -11.84 -11.70
N GLY A 3 18.13 -10.57 -11.88
CA GLY A 3 19.30 -9.95 -11.26
C GLY A 3 19.30 -10.12 -9.74
N LYS A 4 20.48 -9.96 -9.12
CA LYS A 4 20.62 -10.04 -7.66
C LYS A 4 19.70 -8.99 -7.00
N ILE A 5 18.91 -9.42 -6.03
CA ILE A 5 18.06 -8.50 -5.26
C ILE A 5 18.96 -7.73 -4.30
N ILE A 6 19.02 -6.41 -4.46
CA ILE A 6 19.81 -5.51 -3.61
C ILE A 6 18.95 -4.86 -2.52
N PHE A 7 17.65 -4.67 -2.78
CA PHE A 7 16.70 -4.18 -1.79
C PHE A 7 15.33 -4.82 -1.97
N GLN A 8 14.69 -5.19 -0.85
CA GLN A 8 13.30 -5.64 -0.85
C GLN A 8 12.58 -5.19 0.40
N GLU A 9 11.39 -4.62 0.20
CA GLU A 9 10.49 -4.22 1.27
C GLU A 9 9.07 -4.69 0.97
N LYS A 10 8.39 -5.17 2.02
CA LYS A 10 6.98 -5.56 1.98
C LYS A 10 6.25 -4.79 3.08
N GLN A 11 5.37 -3.89 2.69
CA GLN A 11 4.58 -3.07 3.60
C GLN A 11 3.11 -3.50 3.54
N ARG A 12 2.47 -3.52 4.71
CA ARG A 12 1.02 -3.72 4.89
C ARG A 12 0.48 -2.61 5.77
N PHE A 13 -0.82 -2.36 5.70
CA PHE A 13 -1.48 -1.41 6.59
C PHE A 13 -1.46 -1.95 8.03
N THR A 14 -0.69 -1.32 8.91
CA THR A 14 -0.54 -1.69 10.33
C THR A 14 -0.88 -0.55 11.28
N GLN A 15 -1.44 0.56 10.77
CA GLN A 15 -1.83 1.71 11.57
C GLN A 15 -2.91 1.31 12.59
N TRP A 16 -2.62 1.46 13.88
CA TRP A 16 -3.51 1.00 14.96
C TRP A 16 -4.91 1.65 14.89
N TRP A 17 -4.98 2.93 14.54
CA TRP A 17 -6.25 3.66 14.46
C TRP A 17 -7.14 3.14 13.31
N LEU A 18 -6.54 2.71 12.20
CA LEU A 18 -7.27 2.11 11.07
C LEU A 18 -7.90 0.79 11.50
N TRP A 19 -7.11 -0.07 12.16
CA TRP A 19 -7.60 -1.35 12.68
C TRP A 19 -8.63 -1.17 13.77
N LEU A 20 -8.50 -0.15 14.62
CA LEU A 20 -9.51 0.19 15.63
C LEU A 20 -10.85 0.56 14.99
N ILE A 21 -10.85 1.35 13.90
CA ILE A 21 -12.08 1.68 13.17
C ILE A 21 -12.69 0.43 12.55
N ILE A 22 -11.90 -0.37 11.83
CA ILE A 22 -12.39 -1.59 11.16
C ILE A 22 -12.97 -2.58 12.18
N ILE A 23 -12.23 -2.87 13.25
CA ILE A 23 -12.66 -3.79 14.31
C ILE A 23 -13.88 -3.22 15.04
N GLY A 24 -13.89 -1.92 15.36
CA GLY A 24 -15.03 -1.26 15.97
C GLY A 24 -16.29 -1.37 15.12
N SER A 25 -16.19 -1.18 13.80
CA SER A 25 -17.31 -1.38 12.87
C SER A 25 -17.80 -2.83 12.84
N VAL A 26 -16.89 -3.81 12.88
CA VAL A 26 -17.27 -5.23 12.98
C VAL A 26 -18.05 -5.50 14.27
N VAL A 27 -17.57 -4.98 15.41
CA VAL A 27 -18.24 -5.13 16.71
C VAL A 27 -19.64 -4.50 16.70
N VAL A 28 -19.80 -3.30 16.14
CA VAL A 28 -21.11 -2.64 16.01
C VAL A 28 -22.08 -3.49 15.17
N ILE A 29 -21.60 -4.11 14.09
CA ILE A 29 -22.41 -5.01 13.26
C ILE A 29 -22.79 -6.27 14.03
N MET A 30 -21.88 -6.83 14.84
CA MET A 30 -22.17 -8.01 15.66
C MET A 30 -23.30 -7.77 16.68
N PHE A 31 -23.47 -6.55 17.18
CA PHE A 31 -24.57 -6.20 18.09
C PHE A 31 -25.95 -6.16 17.42
N GLN A 32 -26.03 -6.22 16.09
CA GLN A 32 -27.31 -6.28 15.37
C GLN A 32 -27.93 -7.69 15.37
N PHE A 33 -27.13 -8.71 15.69
CA PHE A 33 -27.55 -10.10 15.74
C PHE A 33 -27.89 -10.51 17.17
N ASN A 34 -29.02 -11.20 17.32
CA ASN A 34 -29.39 -11.89 18.55
C ASN A 34 -28.70 -13.25 18.56
N TRP A 35 -27.81 -13.46 19.54
CA TRP A 35 -27.00 -14.68 19.64
C TRP A 35 -27.77 -15.86 20.26
N ASP A 36 -28.95 -15.62 20.83
CA ASP A 36 -29.82 -16.66 21.39
C ASP A 36 -30.82 -17.20 20.36
N GLU A 37 -30.94 -16.56 19.19
CA GLU A 37 -31.86 -16.93 18.11
C GLU A 37 -31.12 -17.58 16.93
N ASP A 38 -31.88 -18.30 16.09
CA ASP A 38 -31.33 -18.88 14.86
C ASP A 38 -30.83 -17.78 13.89
N LEU A 39 -29.66 -18.02 13.29
CA LEU A 39 -29.02 -17.05 12.41
C LEU A 39 -29.81 -16.85 11.12
N VAL A 40 -30.36 -17.92 10.54
CA VAL A 40 -31.04 -17.89 9.24
C VAL A 40 -32.28 -17.00 9.30
N GLY A 41 -33.02 -17.07 10.42
CA GLY A 41 -34.18 -16.21 10.67
C GLY A 41 -33.84 -14.72 10.76
N GLN A 42 -32.58 -14.37 10.98
CA GLN A 42 -32.11 -12.99 11.16
C GLN A 42 -31.40 -12.42 9.92
N LEU A 43 -31.24 -13.17 8.82
CA LEU A 43 -30.54 -12.73 7.60
C LEU A 43 -31.38 -11.77 6.75
N THR A 44 -31.73 -10.62 7.32
CA THR A 44 -32.43 -9.54 6.63
C THR A 44 -31.43 -8.62 5.90
N ILE A 45 -31.89 -7.93 4.85
CA ILE A 45 -31.02 -7.09 3.99
C ILE A 45 -30.28 -6.02 4.80
N ASP A 46 -30.96 -5.41 5.77
CA ASP A 46 -30.42 -4.36 6.65
C ASP A 46 -29.27 -4.86 7.54
N LYS A 47 -29.21 -6.16 7.87
CA LYS A 47 -28.10 -6.76 8.63
C LYS A 47 -27.02 -7.35 7.73
N VAL A 48 -27.44 -8.02 6.65
CA VAL A 48 -26.53 -8.71 5.73
C VAL A 48 -25.69 -7.73 4.92
N MET A 49 -26.30 -6.67 4.37
CA MET A 49 -25.58 -5.75 3.49
C MET A 49 -24.43 -5.03 4.21
N PRO A 50 -24.60 -4.45 5.41
CA PRO A 50 -23.48 -3.89 6.17
C PRO A 50 -22.42 -4.93 6.53
N SER A 51 -22.83 -6.16 6.88
CA SER A 51 -21.92 -7.27 7.20
C SER A 51 -21.03 -7.64 6.01
N VAL A 52 -21.60 -7.71 4.81
CA VAL A 52 -20.85 -7.99 3.58
C VAL A 52 -19.90 -6.84 3.26
N ILE A 53 -20.35 -5.58 3.38
CA ILE A 53 -19.51 -4.40 3.12
C ILE A 53 -18.32 -4.36 4.08
N ILE A 54 -18.54 -4.51 5.40
CA ILE A 54 -17.43 -4.48 6.36
C ILE A 54 -16.51 -5.67 6.16
N GLY A 55 -17.05 -6.85 5.86
CA GLY A 55 -16.28 -8.06 5.58
C GLY A 55 -15.39 -7.86 4.35
N PHE A 56 -15.92 -7.24 3.29
CA PHE A 56 -15.16 -6.88 2.12
C PHE A 56 -14.04 -5.87 2.43
N ILE A 57 -14.33 -4.81 3.19
CA ILE A 57 -13.32 -3.83 3.62
C ILE A 57 -12.21 -4.50 4.44
N LEU A 58 -12.58 -5.38 5.38
CA LEU A 58 -11.62 -6.13 6.20
C LEU A 58 -10.70 -7.00 5.33
N VAL A 59 -11.29 -7.81 4.43
CA VAL A 59 -10.52 -8.66 3.50
C VAL A 59 -9.64 -7.81 2.58
N LEU A 60 -10.15 -6.68 2.08
CA LEU A 60 -9.40 -5.74 1.27
C LEU A 60 -8.14 -5.30 2.03
N PHE A 61 -8.27 -4.69 3.21
CA PHE A 61 -7.11 -4.20 3.98
C PHE A 61 -6.15 -5.30 4.44
N LEU A 62 -6.64 -6.51 4.73
CA LEU A 62 -5.79 -7.68 5.01
C LEU A 62 -4.97 -8.12 3.78
N SER A 63 -5.54 -7.95 2.58
CA SER A 63 -4.89 -8.32 1.31
C SER A 63 -3.91 -7.24 0.81
N LEU A 64 -4.14 -5.96 1.14
CA LEU A 64 -3.35 -4.84 0.65
C LEU A 64 -1.88 -4.97 1.03
N ARG A 65 -1.02 -4.89 0.02
CA ARG A 65 0.43 -4.99 0.20
C ARG A 65 1.19 -4.22 -0.85
N LEU A 66 2.09 -3.34 -0.41
CA LEU A 66 3.13 -2.76 -1.25
C LEU A 66 4.38 -3.63 -1.15
N THR A 67 4.85 -4.15 -2.27
CA THR A 67 6.14 -4.82 -2.38
C THR A 67 7.02 -4.03 -3.33
N THR A 68 8.14 -3.56 -2.81
CA THR A 68 9.21 -2.92 -3.59
C THR A 68 10.35 -3.91 -3.67
N THR A 69 10.83 -4.19 -4.87
CA THR A 69 11.99 -5.06 -5.09
C THR A 69 12.89 -4.38 -6.10
N ILE A 70 14.14 -4.18 -5.73
CA ILE A 70 15.14 -3.51 -6.54
C ILE A 70 16.26 -4.49 -6.84
N THR A 71 16.69 -4.49 -8.09
CA THR A 71 17.85 -5.21 -8.62
C THR A 71 18.75 -4.20 -9.32
N ASP A 72 19.93 -4.65 -9.77
CA ASP A 72 20.83 -3.80 -10.55
C ASP A 72 20.24 -3.36 -11.91
N ASP A 73 19.23 -4.07 -12.43
CA ASP A 73 18.61 -3.78 -13.73
C ASP A 73 17.32 -2.94 -13.63
N GLU A 74 16.51 -3.18 -12.60
CA GLU A 74 15.16 -2.62 -12.48
C GLU A 74 14.64 -2.47 -11.05
N ILE A 75 13.65 -1.58 -10.91
CA ILE A 75 12.78 -1.39 -9.76
C ILE A 75 11.41 -2.00 -10.08
N THR A 76 11.02 -3.04 -9.35
CA THR A 76 9.67 -3.63 -9.40
C THR A 76 8.82 -3.14 -8.23
N VAL A 77 7.66 -2.59 -8.55
CA VAL A 77 6.64 -2.16 -7.58
C VAL A 77 5.38 -3.00 -7.78
N ARG A 78 4.93 -3.68 -6.73
CA ARG A 78 3.68 -4.44 -6.74
C ARG A 78 2.80 -3.98 -5.59
N TYR A 79 1.66 -3.36 -5.91
CA TYR A 79 0.66 -2.94 -4.93
C TYR A 79 -0.57 -3.83 -5.09
N ILE A 80 -0.58 -4.96 -4.37
CA ILE A 80 -1.61 -5.98 -4.47
C ILE A 80 -2.91 -5.44 -3.84
N PRO A 81 -4.09 -5.65 -4.47
CA PRO A 81 -4.33 -6.37 -5.73
C PRO A 81 -4.33 -5.50 -6.99
N PHE A 82 -4.01 -4.21 -6.90
CA PHE A 82 -4.31 -3.23 -7.93
C PHE A 82 -3.30 -3.15 -9.08
N ILE A 83 -2.00 -3.00 -8.78
CA ILE A 83 -1.00 -2.68 -9.80
C ILE A 83 0.29 -3.48 -9.65
N LYS A 84 0.96 -3.69 -10.79
CA LYS A 84 2.35 -4.11 -10.89
C LYS A 84 3.04 -3.20 -11.91
N LYS A 85 4.10 -2.52 -11.51
CA LYS A 85 4.94 -1.68 -12.37
C LYS A 85 6.39 -2.14 -12.28
N VAL A 86 7.10 -1.96 -13.37
CA VAL A 86 8.53 -2.23 -13.50
C VAL A 86 9.14 -0.98 -14.13
N PHE A 87 10.24 -0.52 -13.57
CA PHE A 87 10.99 0.64 -14.05
C PHE A 87 12.45 0.22 -14.24
N LYS A 88 12.98 0.36 -15.45
CA LYS A 88 14.41 0.09 -15.69
C LYS A 88 15.22 1.31 -15.30
N TRP A 89 16.39 1.10 -14.70
CA TRP A 89 17.28 2.21 -14.35
C TRP A 89 17.65 3.07 -15.56
N SER A 90 17.85 2.44 -16.72
CA SER A 90 18.16 3.13 -17.99
C SER A 90 17.07 4.09 -18.49
N GLU A 91 15.84 3.98 -17.97
CA GLU A 91 14.70 4.83 -18.37
C GLU A 91 14.47 6.00 -17.40
N LEU A 92 15.22 6.05 -16.29
CA LEU A 92 15.08 7.08 -15.27
C LEU A 92 16.01 8.25 -15.56
N SER A 93 15.45 9.46 -15.52
CA SER A 93 16.24 10.70 -15.55
C SER A 93 16.69 11.14 -14.15
N GLU A 94 16.02 10.68 -13.11
CA GLU A 94 16.33 10.98 -11.72
C GLU A 94 15.83 9.84 -10.82
N ALA A 95 16.62 9.49 -9.82
CA ALA A 95 16.20 8.61 -8.74
C ALA A 95 16.82 9.10 -7.43
N GLN A 96 15.98 9.42 -6.44
CA GLN A 96 16.46 9.91 -5.14
C GLN A 96 15.51 9.53 -4.01
N VAL A 97 16.09 9.24 -2.84
CA VAL A 97 15.30 9.03 -1.63
C VAL A 97 14.99 10.39 -1.02
N ILE A 98 13.70 10.69 -0.86
CA ILE A 98 13.22 11.99 -0.37
C ILE A 98 12.22 11.81 0.78
N ASP A 99 12.06 12.87 1.57
CA ASP A 99 10.89 13.08 2.41
C ASP A 99 9.86 13.91 1.63
N TYR A 100 8.79 13.27 1.17
CA TYR A 100 7.73 13.91 0.40
C TYR A 100 6.58 14.42 1.27
N GLY A 101 6.67 14.24 2.59
CA GLY A 101 5.66 14.70 3.53
C GLY A 101 4.31 13.98 3.38
N PHE A 102 3.23 14.70 3.72
CA PHE A 102 1.87 14.18 3.65
C PHE A 102 1.22 14.50 2.30
N VAL A 103 0.72 13.47 1.62
CA VAL A 103 0.11 13.59 0.27
C VAL A 103 -1.40 13.27 0.26
N GLY A 104 -2.10 13.61 1.35
CA GLY A 104 -3.55 13.37 1.46
C GLY A 104 -3.94 11.95 1.88
N GLY A 105 -3.02 11.21 2.50
CA GLY A 105 -3.24 9.89 3.08
C GLY A 105 -2.44 8.78 2.42
N TRP A 106 -2.71 7.54 2.81
CA TRP A 106 -2.04 6.34 2.34
C TRP A 106 -2.79 5.68 1.18
N GLY A 107 -2.13 4.85 0.37
CA GLY A 107 -2.73 4.27 -0.83
C GLY A 107 -1.95 4.58 -2.10
N ILE A 108 -2.65 4.46 -3.23
CA ILE A 108 -2.22 5.01 -4.52
C ILE A 108 -2.74 6.44 -4.59
N ARG A 109 -1.84 7.43 -4.62
CA ARG A 109 -2.18 8.84 -4.78
C ARG A 109 -1.76 9.30 -6.15
N LEU A 110 -2.72 9.71 -6.96
CA LEU A 110 -2.51 10.26 -8.29
C LEU A 110 -2.48 11.80 -8.19
N TRP A 111 -1.88 12.46 -9.18
CA TRP A 111 -1.91 13.93 -9.33
C TRP A 111 -1.32 14.71 -8.14
N THR A 112 -0.33 14.15 -7.44
CA THR A 112 0.41 14.88 -6.41
C THR A 112 1.49 15.75 -7.06
N ASN A 113 2.13 16.64 -6.29
CA ASN A 113 3.32 17.37 -6.74
C ASN A 113 4.48 16.44 -7.17
N TYR A 114 4.44 15.17 -6.73
CA TYR A 114 5.38 14.12 -7.09
C TYR A 114 4.81 13.12 -8.12
N GLY A 115 3.70 13.46 -8.79
CA GLY A 115 2.99 12.60 -9.71
C GLY A 115 2.22 11.50 -8.99
N THR A 116 2.62 10.23 -9.19
CA THR A 116 1.95 9.08 -8.57
C THR A 116 2.73 8.57 -7.36
N VAL A 117 2.12 8.61 -6.18
CA VAL A 117 2.72 8.09 -4.95
C VAL A 117 2.08 6.75 -4.60
N TYR A 118 2.91 5.72 -4.45
CA TYR A 118 2.54 4.43 -3.88
C TYR A 118 2.99 4.40 -2.43
N ASN A 119 2.05 4.48 -1.49
CA ASN A 119 2.37 4.50 -0.07
C ASN A 119 1.47 3.57 0.76
N VAL A 120 2.02 3.05 1.85
CA VAL A 120 1.29 2.34 2.90
C VAL A 120 1.35 3.10 4.22
N THR A 121 2.51 3.67 4.57
CA THR A 121 2.74 4.41 5.82
C THR A 121 3.95 5.33 5.69
N GLY A 122 4.08 6.33 6.57
CA GLY A 122 5.21 7.28 6.56
C GLY A 122 5.14 8.34 5.45
N SER A 123 6.23 9.11 5.35
CA SER A 123 6.36 10.28 4.46
C SER A 123 7.59 10.22 3.55
N LYS A 124 8.34 9.11 3.58
CA LYS A 124 9.63 8.97 2.91
C LYS A 124 9.55 7.93 1.82
N GLY A 125 10.32 8.09 0.75
CA GLY A 125 10.22 7.21 -0.41
C GLY A 125 11.27 7.47 -1.48
N LEU A 126 11.40 6.50 -2.39
CA LEU A 126 12.18 6.64 -3.61
C LEU A 126 11.36 7.41 -4.65
N HIS A 127 11.77 8.64 -4.92
CA HIS A 127 11.27 9.44 -6.03
C HIS A 127 12.04 9.08 -7.29
N ILE A 128 11.30 8.71 -8.33
CA ILE A 128 11.83 8.44 -9.65
C ILE A 128 11.17 9.35 -10.67
N LYS A 129 11.97 9.92 -11.58
CA LYS A 129 11.49 10.69 -12.72
C LYS A 129 11.85 9.98 -14.02
N MET A 130 10.91 10.02 -14.94
CA MET A 130 11.04 9.62 -16.35
C MET A 130 10.70 10.84 -17.21
N ALA A 131 10.80 10.72 -18.53
CA ALA A 131 10.55 11.81 -19.48
C ALA A 131 9.27 12.63 -19.16
N ASP A 132 8.12 11.96 -18.99
CA ASP A 132 6.82 12.64 -18.84
C ASP A 132 6.11 12.33 -17.50
N ARG A 133 6.73 11.52 -16.64
CA ARG A 133 6.06 10.95 -15.47
C ARG A 133 7.02 10.87 -14.30
N GLN A 134 6.48 11.06 -13.11
CA GLN A 134 7.20 10.87 -11.87
C GLN A 134 6.39 10.01 -10.91
N TYR A 135 7.11 9.24 -10.11
CA TYR A 135 6.56 8.32 -9.14
C TYR A 135 7.31 8.41 -7.83
N VAL A 136 6.61 8.20 -6.73
CA VAL A 136 7.23 7.99 -5.43
C VAL A 136 6.80 6.65 -4.87
N ILE A 137 7.77 5.84 -4.46
CA ILE A 137 7.55 4.57 -3.79
C ILE A 137 7.88 4.76 -2.32
N GLY A 138 6.86 4.80 -1.46
CA GLY A 138 7.02 4.98 -0.02
C GLY A 138 7.85 3.86 0.61
N THR A 139 8.63 4.18 1.64
CA THR A 139 9.50 3.24 2.36
C THR A 139 9.56 3.55 3.84
N GLN A 140 9.62 2.50 4.66
CA GLN A 140 9.96 2.60 6.09
C GLN A 140 11.44 2.28 6.35
N LYS A 141 12.21 2.04 5.29
CA LYS A 141 13.61 1.62 5.33
C LYS A 141 14.53 2.59 4.58
N GLU A 142 14.28 3.89 4.73
CA GLU A 142 14.98 4.99 4.03
C GLU A 142 16.50 4.79 3.93
N LYS A 143 17.18 4.58 5.08
CA LYS A 143 18.65 4.43 5.11
C LYS A 143 19.14 3.18 4.39
N GLU A 144 18.43 2.06 4.54
CA GLU A 144 18.74 0.80 3.85
C GLU A 144 18.51 0.96 2.35
N LEU A 145 17.42 1.59 1.95
CA LEU A 145 17.11 1.87 0.55
C LEU A 145 18.16 2.77 -0.09
N GLN A 146 18.50 3.88 0.56
CA GLN A 146 19.48 4.84 0.06
C GLN A 146 20.87 4.21 -0.10
N SER A 147 21.33 3.43 0.88
CA SER A 147 22.61 2.72 0.79
C SER A 147 22.60 1.62 -0.27
N SER A 148 21.48 0.93 -0.47
CA SER A 148 21.36 -0.17 -1.44
C SER A 148 21.40 0.31 -2.89
N ILE A 149 20.99 1.55 -3.17
CA ILE A 149 20.96 2.10 -4.54
C ILE A 149 22.10 3.08 -4.83
N ALA A 150 22.96 3.37 -3.85
CA ALA A 150 23.99 4.40 -3.98
C ALA A 150 25.00 4.15 -5.13
N HIS A 151 25.21 2.89 -5.52
CA HIS A 151 26.08 2.53 -6.66
C HIS A 151 25.37 2.57 -8.03
N LEU A 152 24.06 2.84 -8.05
CA LEU A 152 23.22 2.90 -9.24
C LEU A 152 22.81 4.33 -9.62
N LEU A 153 23.11 5.30 -8.76
CA LEU A 153 22.90 6.74 -8.98
C LEU A 153 24.16 7.39 -9.51
#